data_AF-A0A7V9AQU9-F1
#
_entry.id   AF-A0A7V9AQU9-F1
#
_cell.length_a   1.000
_cell.length_b   1.000
_cell.length_c   1.000
_cell.angle_alpha   90.00
_cell.angle_beta   90.00
_cell.angle_gamma   90.00
#
_symmetry.space_group_name_H-M   'P 1'
#
loop_
_entity.id
_entity.type
_entity.pdbx_description
1 polymer ?
#
loop_
_entity_poly.entity_id
_entity_poly.type
_entity_poly.pdbx_seq_one_letter_code
_entity_poly.pdbx_strand_id
1 'polypeptide(L)' 'PLHEKTGDFYHWHIELIPKLTQVAGFEWGTGFYINPVTPEESATGLRDADM' A
#
# COMPACT_ATOMS: atom_id res chain seq x y z
N PRO A 1 -21.20 -9.74 -3.00
CA PRO A 1 -19.89 -9.39 -2.38
C PRO A 1 -19.96 -8.21 -1.39
N LEU A 2 -20.95 -7.31 -1.47
CA LEU A 2 -21.07 -6.12 -0.59
C LEU A 2 -22.16 -6.23 0.52
N HIS A 3 -22.73 -7.42 0.74
CA HIS A 3 -23.87 -7.62 1.67
C HIS A 3 -23.50 -8.39 2.94
N GLU A 4 -22.21 -8.67 3.14
CA GLU A 4 -21.74 -9.35 4.33
C GLU A 4 -21.54 -8.31 5.43
N LYS A 5 -22.18 -8.52 6.59
CA LYS A 5 -21.97 -7.65 7.76
C LYS A 5 -20.50 -7.74 8.15
N THR A 6 -19.75 -6.70 7.78
CA THR A 6 -18.41 -6.49 8.29
C THR A 6 -18.58 -6.15 9.76
N GLY A 7 -18.15 -7.05 10.65
CA GLY A 7 -18.25 -6.84 12.09
C GLY A 7 -17.44 -5.62 12.54
N ASP A 8 -17.45 -5.33 13.84
CA ASP A 8 -16.81 -4.14 14.43
C ASP A 8 -15.28 -4.04 14.20
N PHE A 9 -14.65 -5.05 13.58
CA PHE A 9 -13.22 -5.10 13.27
C PHE A 9 -12.84 -4.54 11.90
N TYR A 10 -13.81 -4.19 11.04
CA TYR A 10 -13.53 -3.63 9.72
C TYR A 10 -13.89 -2.14 9.65
N HIS A 11 -12.91 -1.35 9.21
CA HIS A 11 -13.09 0.05 8.88
C HIS A 11 -12.74 0.25 7.41
N TRP A 12 -13.66 0.87 6.66
CA TRP A 12 -13.43 1.18 5.25
C TRP A 12 -12.20 2.09 5.13
N HIS A 13 -11.37 1.84 4.13
CA HIS A 13 -10.25 2.69 3.76
C HIS A 13 -9.95 2.49 2.27
N ILE A 14 -9.13 3.37 1.72
CA ILE A 14 -8.63 3.28 0.34
C ILE A 14 -7.11 3.17 0.42
N GLU A 15 -6.55 2.20 -0.30
CA GLU A 15 -5.11 2.05 -0.46
C GLU A 15 -4.69 2.54 -1.86
N LEU A 16 -3.66 3.39 -1.90
CA LEU A 16 -3.04 3.86 -3.13
C LEU A 16 -1.65 3.25 -3.22
N ILE A 17 -1.43 2.38 -4.21
CA ILE A 17 -0.15 1.68 -4.39
C ILE A 17 0.48 2.18 -5.71
N PRO A 18 1.32 3.22 -5.67
CA PRO A 18 1.99 3.72 -6.87
C PRO A 18 2.99 2.68 -7.38
N LYS A 19 2.91 2.37 -8.68
CA LYS A 19 3.89 1.48 -9.34
C LYS A 19 5.13 2.29 -9.73
N LEU A 20 6.09 2.36 -8.81
CA LEU A 20 7.34 3.12 -8.99
C LEU A 20 8.41 2.33 -9.76
N THR A 21 8.34 1.01 -9.74
CA THR A 21 9.27 0.09 -10.41
C THR A 21 8.52 -1.04 -11.09
N GLN A 22 9.17 -1.73 -12.03
CA GLN A 22 8.61 -2.94 -12.61
C GLN A 22 8.61 -4.06 -11.57
N VAL A 23 7.46 -4.71 -11.41
CA VAL A 23 7.29 -5.89 -10.55
C VAL A 23 8.13 -7.03 -11.13
N ALA A 24 9.08 -7.56 -10.37
CA ALA A 24 9.96 -8.64 -10.79
C ALA A 24 9.33 -10.02 -10.55
N GLY A 25 10.04 -11.08 -10.96
CA GLY A 25 9.54 -12.45 -10.88
C GLY A 25 9.25 -12.94 -9.45
N PHE A 26 9.91 -12.36 -8.44
CA PHE A 26 9.67 -12.70 -7.03
C PHE A 26 8.29 -12.21 -6.55
N GLU A 27 7.95 -10.94 -6.81
CA GLU A 27 6.66 -10.39 -6.37
C GLU A 27 5.49 -11.05 -7.10
N TRP A 28 5.64 -11.34 -8.40
CA TRP A 28 4.65 -12.11 -9.18
C TRP A 28 4.49 -13.55 -8.68
N GLY A 29 5.60 -14.20 -8.30
CA GLY A 29 5.59 -15.59 -7.88
C GLY A 29 5.05 -15.82 -6.46
N THR A 30 5.16 -14.82 -5.59
CA THR A 30 4.84 -14.96 -4.14
C THR A 30 3.65 -14.12 -3.68
N GLY A 31 3.29 -13.06 -4.40
CA GLY A 31 2.32 -12.07 -3.95
C GLY A 31 2.83 -11.13 -2.85
N PHE A 32 4.10 -11.24 -2.44
CA PHE A 32 4.75 -10.32 -1.52
C PHE A 32 5.41 -9.17 -2.27
N TYR A 33 5.30 -7.97 -1.71
CA TYR A 33 5.95 -6.77 -2.22
C TYR A 33 7.16 -6.41 -1.36
N ILE A 34 8.26 -6.02 -2.02
CA ILE A 34 9.41 -5.44 -1.34
C ILE A 34 9.20 -3.93 -1.34
N ASN A 35 9.07 -3.32 -0.16
CA ASN A 35 9.04 -1.87 -0.04
C ASN A 35 10.47 -1.34 0.22
N PRO A 36 11.09 -0.64 -0.75
CA PRO A 36 12.45 -0.13 -0.57
C PRO A 36 12.52 1.12 0.31
N VAL A 37 11.38 1.78 0.60
CA VAL A 37 11.32 3.00 1.42
C VAL A 37 10.54 2.69 2.70
N THR A 38 11.09 3.08 3.84
CA THR A 38 10.40 2.89 5.11
C THR A 38 9.12 3.73 5.19
N PRO A 39 8.12 3.34 5.99
CA PRO A 39 6.92 4.15 6.16
C PRO A 39 7.22 5.54 6.75
N GLU A 40 8.24 5.67 7.61
CA GLU A 40 8.68 6.94 8.20
C GLU A 40 9.22 7.91 7.14
N GLU A 41 10.10 7.42 6.26
CA GLU A 41 10.63 8.21 5.14
C GLU A 41 9.54 8.56 4.14
N SER A 42 8.65 7.60 3.83
CA SER A 42 7.53 7.82 2.91
C SER A 42 6.57 8.91 3.41
N ALA A 43 6.22 8.88 4.70
CA ALA A 43 5.34 9.87 5.31
C ALA A 43 5.96 11.27 5.34
N THR A 44 7.27 11.35 5.56
CA THR A 44 8.01 12.62 5.52
C THR A 44 8.05 13.17 4.09
N GLY A 45 8.43 12.34 3.12
CA GLY A 45 8.49 12.75 1.71
C GLY A 45 7.15 13.22 1.14
N LEU A 46 6.04 12.56 1.51
CA LEU A 46 4.70 12.99 1.10
C LEU A 46 4.28 14.32 1.74
N ARG A 47 4.70 14.60 2.98
CA ARG A 47 4.39 15.85 3.67
C ARG A 47 5.16 17.04 3.08
N ASP A 48 6.40 16.81 2.68
CA ASP A 48 7.29 17.86 2.17
C ASP A 48 7.03 18.16 0.68
N ALA A 49 6.38 17.26 -0.07
CA ALA A 49 6.10 17.42 -1.50
C ALA A 49 5.12 18.55 -1.85
N ASP A 50 4.36 19.06 -0.88
CA ASP A 50 3.41 20.18 -1.03
C ASP A 50 4.03 21.55 -0.64
N MET A 51 5.34 21.61 -0.33
CA MET A 51 6.07 22.87 -0.06
C MET A 51 6.85 23.40 -1.27
#